data_AF-A0A2T4MWK3-F1
#
_entry.id   AF-A0A2T4MWK3-F1
#
_cell.length_a   1.000
_cell.length_b   1.000
_cell.length_c   1.000
_cell.angle_alpha   90.00
_cell.angle_beta   90.00
_cell.angle_gamma   90.00
#
_symmetry.space_group_name_H-M   'P 1'
#
loop_
_entity.id
_entity.type
_entity.pdbx_description
1 polymer ?
#
loop_
_entity_poly.entity_id
_entity_poly.type
_entity_poly.pdbx_seq_one_letter_code
_entity_poly.pdbx_strand_id
1 'polypeptide(L)'
;MNFNQMQDQAKKISDSGLASATSLAVFLIVKRDFSLKQAIASSVKHYKVKAHIEKELRAIFPADYFLERSKQNYRNSFDMTSKDEAKGQAILTNQLNRQTERHMAEIRKVA
;
A
#
# COMPACT_ATOMS: atom_id res chain seq x y z
N MET A 1 2.65 6.62 -11.64
CA MET A 1 1.40 7.37 -11.97
C MET A 1 1.19 8.45 -10.91
N ASN A 2 0.82 9.67 -11.28
CA ASN A 2 0.59 10.77 -10.32
C ASN A 2 -0.87 10.81 -9.83
N PHE A 3 -1.14 11.59 -8.78
CA PHE A 3 -2.47 11.70 -8.17
C PHE A 3 -3.59 12.10 -9.17
N ASN A 4 -3.32 13.06 -10.04
CA ASN A 4 -4.31 13.56 -10.98
C ASN A 4 -4.70 12.47 -11.99
N GLN A 5 -3.71 11.73 -12.50
CA GLN A 5 -3.94 10.59 -13.38
C GLN A 5 -4.80 9.49 -12.71
N MET A 6 -4.54 9.20 -11.43
CA MET A 6 -5.34 8.23 -10.67
C MET A 6 -6.79 8.70 -10.46
N GLN A 7 -6.99 9.99 -10.19
CA GLN A 7 -8.32 10.59 -10.09
C GLN A 7 -9.07 10.56 -11.43
N ASP A 8 -8.38 10.85 -12.53
CA ASP A 8 -9.01 10.83 -13.85
C ASP A 8 -9.41 9.42 -14.28
N GLN A 9 -8.68 8.39 -13.86
CA GLN A 9 -9.10 7.00 -14.03
C GLN A 9 -10.35 6.67 -13.19
N ALA A 10 -10.39 7.09 -11.93
CA ALA A 10 -11.57 6.89 -11.08
C ALA A 10 -12.83 7.57 -11.65
N LYS A 11 -12.70 8.73 -12.29
CA LYS A 11 -13.81 9.45 -12.94
C LYS A 11 -14.33 8.79 -14.21
N LYS A 12 -13.54 7.93 -14.87
CA LYS A 12 -13.95 7.21 -16.09
C LYS A 12 -14.87 6.02 -15.80
N ILE A 13 -15.05 5.66 -14.53
CA ILE A 13 -15.98 4.62 -14.12
C ILE A 13 -17.41 5.08 -14.41
N SER A 14 -18.17 4.28 -15.16
CA SER A 14 -19.53 4.64 -15.61
C SER A 14 -20.55 4.69 -14.48
N ASP A 15 -20.41 3.82 -13.48
CA ASP A 15 -21.25 3.82 -12.28
C ASP A 15 -20.84 5.00 -11.38
N SER A 16 -21.71 6.00 -11.26
CA SER A 16 -21.43 7.24 -10.53
C SER A 16 -21.17 7.02 -9.04
N GLY A 17 -21.83 6.03 -8.43
CA GLY A 17 -21.61 5.65 -7.03
C GLY A 17 -20.24 5.00 -6.85
N LEU A 18 -19.90 4.08 -7.74
CA LEU A 18 -18.59 3.42 -7.76
C LEU A 18 -17.45 4.41 -8.06
N ALA A 19 -17.66 5.33 -9.01
CA ALA A 19 -16.71 6.39 -9.35
C ALA A 19 -16.43 7.29 -8.13
N SER A 20 -17.49 7.68 -7.41
CA SER A 20 -17.37 8.51 -6.19
C SER A 20 -16.62 7.78 -5.08
N ALA A 21 -16.97 6.52 -4.83
CA ALA A 21 -16.30 5.69 -3.82
C ALA A 21 -14.82 5.47 -4.16
N THR A 22 -14.51 5.20 -5.44
CA THR A 22 -13.14 4.98 -5.91
C THR A 22 -12.31 6.26 -5.83
N SER A 23 -12.88 7.40 -6.22
CA SER A 23 -12.22 8.72 -6.13
C SER A 23 -11.87 9.09 -4.68
N LEU A 24 -12.77 8.79 -3.74
CA LEU A 24 -12.52 8.95 -2.31
C LEU A 24 -11.39 8.02 -1.83
N ALA A 25 -11.44 6.74 -2.19
CA ALA A 25 -10.39 5.79 -1.82
C ALA A 25 -9.01 6.22 -2.36
N VAL A 26 -8.93 6.69 -3.61
CA VAL A 26 -7.69 7.24 -4.20
C VAL A 26 -7.19 8.43 -3.38
N PHE A 27 -8.06 9.37 -3.01
CA PHE A 27 -7.70 10.49 -2.14
C PHE A 27 -7.14 10.02 -0.79
N LEU A 28 -7.80 9.07 -0.13
CA LEU A 28 -7.36 8.55 1.17
C LEU A 28 -6.00 7.85 1.07
N ILE A 29 -5.77 7.07 0.02
CA ILE A 29 -4.50 6.36 -0.19
C ILE A 29 -3.35 7.34 -0.44
N VAL A 30 -3.55 8.31 -1.33
CA VAL A 30 -2.47 9.18 -1.82
C VAL A 30 -2.23 10.38 -0.90
N LYS A 31 -3.27 10.93 -0.27
CA LYS A 31 -3.19 12.16 0.54
C LYS A 31 -3.25 11.92 2.05
N ARG A 32 -3.78 10.78 2.49
CA ARG A 32 -3.92 10.44 3.92
C ARG A 32 -3.13 9.20 4.33
N ASP A 33 -2.31 8.65 3.44
CA ASP A 33 -1.48 7.46 3.65
C ASP A 33 -2.27 6.20 4.08
N PHE A 34 -3.56 6.12 3.73
CA PHE A 34 -4.35 4.94 4.07
C PHE A 34 -3.82 3.69 3.35
N SER A 35 -3.89 2.55 4.02
CA SER A 35 -3.75 1.25 3.35
C SER A 35 -4.94 0.99 2.43
N LEU A 36 -4.78 0.07 1.47
CA LEU A 36 -5.86 -0.34 0.57
C LEU A 36 -7.12 -0.78 1.35
N LYS A 37 -6.94 -1.59 2.40
CA LYS A 37 -8.03 -2.08 3.26
C LYS A 37 -8.78 -0.94 3.97
N GLN A 38 -8.05 0.02 4.54
CA GLN A 38 -8.65 1.18 5.21
C GLN A 38 -9.42 2.07 4.23
N ALA A 39 -8.84 2.36 3.07
CA ALA A 39 -9.47 3.20 2.06
C ALA A 39 -10.78 2.58 1.52
N ILE A 40 -10.78 1.26 1.26
CA ILE A 40 -12.00 0.53 0.87
C ILE A 40 -13.03 0.62 2.00
N ALA A 41 -12.63 0.34 3.25
CA ALA A 41 -13.53 0.36 4.39
C ALA A 41 -14.19 1.74 4.61
N SER A 42 -13.48 2.84 4.36
CA SER A 42 -14.04 4.19 4.43
C SER A 42 -14.95 4.53 3.24
N SER A 43 -14.71 3.92 2.08
CA SER A 43 -15.42 4.25 0.84
C SER A 43 -16.74 3.49 0.68
N VAL A 44 -16.98 2.45 1.49
CA VAL A 44 -18.25 1.69 1.45
C VAL A 44 -19.50 2.51 1.80
N LYS A 45 -19.32 3.69 2.38
CA LYS A 45 -20.42 4.65 2.61
C LYS A 45 -21.03 5.14 1.28
N HIS A 46 -20.21 5.23 0.24
CA HIS A 46 -20.60 5.71 -1.10
C HIS A 46 -20.96 4.56 -2.05
N TYR A 47 -20.42 3.36 -1.83
CA TYR A 47 -20.73 2.18 -2.63
C TYR A 47 -20.59 0.88 -1.82
N LYS A 48 -21.65 0.08 -1.70
CA LYS A 48 -21.70 -1.00 -0.70
C LYS A 48 -20.79 -2.21 -1.01
N VAL A 49 -20.51 -2.47 -2.28
CA VAL A 49 -19.79 -3.68 -2.69
C VAL A 49 -18.28 -3.45 -2.68
N LYS A 50 -17.62 -3.89 -1.61
CA LYS A 50 -16.15 -3.75 -1.42
C LYS A 50 -15.34 -4.30 -2.58
N ALA A 51 -15.74 -5.47 -3.12
CA ALA A 51 -15.02 -6.14 -4.19
C ALA A 51 -14.94 -5.31 -5.48
N HIS A 52 -15.98 -4.52 -5.78
CA HIS A 52 -15.97 -3.65 -6.95
C HIS A 52 -14.99 -2.49 -6.75
N ILE A 53 -15.02 -1.84 -5.58
CA ILE A 53 -14.08 -0.76 -5.24
C ILE A 53 -12.65 -1.30 -5.30
N GLU A 54 -12.39 -2.48 -4.71
CA GLU A 54 -11.06 -3.10 -4.73
C GLU A 54 -10.57 -3.38 -6.15
N LYS A 55 -11.44 -3.90 -7.03
CA LYS A 55 -11.11 -4.16 -8.43
C LYS A 55 -10.65 -2.90 -9.14
N GLU A 56 -11.40 -1.79 -9.00
CA GLU A 56 -11.04 -0.51 -9.61
C GLU A 56 -9.75 0.06 -9.02
N LEU A 57 -9.57 -0.01 -7.70
CA LEU A 57 -8.33 0.46 -7.07
C LEU A 57 -7.12 -0.34 -7.52
N ARG A 58 -7.22 -1.66 -7.66
CA ARG A 58 -6.11 -2.49 -8.17
C ARG A 58 -5.79 -2.20 -9.65
N ALA A 59 -6.74 -1.70 -10.42
CA ALA A 59 -6.49 -1.24 -11.79
C ALA A 59 -5.80 0.14 -11.82
N ILE A 60 -6.13 1.00 -10.85
CA ILE A 60 -5.57 2.36 -10.75
C ILE A 60 -4.16 2.37 -10.15
N PHE A 61 -3.93 1.55 -9.13
CA PHE A 61 -2.64 1.45 -8.44
C PHE A 61 -1.79 0.35 -9.06
N PRO A 62 -0.58 0.69 -9.57
CA PRO A 62 0.40 -0.32 -9.96
C PRO A 62 0.68 -1.34 -8.85
N ALA A 63 1.01 -2.58 -9.23
CA ALA A 63 1.22 -3.67 -8.28
C ALA A 63 2.32 -3.37 -7.24
N ASP A 64 3.31 -2.58 -7.62
CA ASP A 64 4.45 -2.14 -6.82
C ASP A 64 4.19 -0.83 -6.05
N TYR A 65 3.09 -0.12 -6.31
CA TYR A 65 2.84 1.21 -5.72
C TYR A 65 2.96 1.22 -4.19
N PHE A 66 2.32 0.26 -3.51
CA PHE A 66 2.35 0.19 -2.05
C PHE A 66 3.73 -0.20 -1.51
N LEU A 67 4.50 -0.99 -2.27
CA LEU A 67 5.87 -1.34 -1.92
C LEU A 67 6.79 -0.12 -2.04
N GLU A 68 6.69 0.64 -3.12
CA GLU A 68 7.44 1.88 -3.31
C GLU A 68 7.09 2.92 -2.26
N ARG A 69 5.79 3.09 -1.97
CA ARG A 69 5.31 3.99 -0.92
C ARG A 69 5.87 3.59 0.45
N SER A 70 5.89 2.29 0.77
CA SER A 70 6.47 1.80 2.03
C SER A 70 7.97 2.11 2.11
N LYS A 71 8.72 1.90 1.03
CA LYS A 71 10.16 2.27 0.97
C LYS A 71 10.38 3.77 1.17
N GLN A 72 9.53 4.62 0.58
CA GLN A 72 9.58 6.07 0.74
C GLN A 72 9.24 6.52 2.16
N ASN A 73 8.14 6.01 2.73
CA ASN A 73 7.75 6.31 4.11
C ASN A 73 8.84 5.89 5.10
N TYR A 74 9.48 4.74 4.84
CA TYR A 74 10.63 4.30 5.62
C TYR A 74 11.82 5.26 5.46
N ARG A 75 12.25 5.60 4.25
CA ARG A 75 13.33 6.58 4.03
C ARG A 75 13.08 7.90 4.77
N ASN A 76 11.85 8.40 4.73
CA ASN A 76 11.46 9.64 5.42
C ASN A 76 11.46 9.50 6.95
N SER A 77 11.19 8.30 7.49
CA SER A 77 11.29 8.03 8.93
C SER A 77 12.74 7.93 9.44
N PHE A 78 13.72 7.78 8.54
CA PHE A 78 15.15 7.67 8.86
C PHE A 78 15.94 8.96 8.64
N ASP A 79 15.28 10.08 8.36
CA ASP A 79 15.89 11.42 8.42
C ASP A 79 16.07 11.89 9.89
N MET A 80 16.59 10.98 10.73
CA MET A 80 17.12 11.25 12.07
C MET A 80 18.59 10.83 12.08
N THR A 81 19.45 11.84 11.96
CA THR A 81 20.89 11.89 12.30
C THR A 81 21.72 10.60 12.20
N SER A 82 22.76 10.68 11.37
CA SER A 82 23.81 9.69 10.98
C SER A 82 24.38 8.70 12.01
N LYS A 83 24.02 8.74 13.30
CA LYS A 83 24.42 7.74 14.31
C LYS A 83 23.46 6.57 14.45
N ASP A 84 22.19 6.72 14.05
CA ASP A 84 21.19 5.65 14.17
C ASP A 84 21.09 4.76 12.91
N GLU A 85 21.75 5.16 11.83
CA GLU A 85 21.77 4.45 10.54
C GLU A 85 22.43 3.05 10.64
N ALA A 86 23.54 2.94 11.39
CA ALA A 86 24.23 1.67 11.63
C ALA A 86 23.39 0.72 12.50
N LYS A 87 22.62 1.25 13.46
CA LYS A 87 21.73 0.45 14.31
C LYS A 87 20.50 0.00 13.53
N GLY A 88 19.92 0.89 12.72
CA GLY A 88 18.79 0.58 11.84
C GLY A 88 19.13 -0.52 10.83
N GLN A 89 20.28 -0.42 10.16
CA GLN A 89 20.75 -1.48 9.26
C GLN A 89 21.02 -2.80 10.00
N ALA A 90 21.62 -2.77 11.19
CA ALA A 90 21.85 -3.99 11.96
C ALA A 90 20.54 -4.68 12.38
N ILE A 91 19.52 -3.92 12.78
CA ILE A 91 18.18 -4.44 13.10
C ILE A 91 17.53 -5.03 11.85
N LEU A 92 17.63 -4.34 10.71
CA LEU A 92 17.08 -4.78 9.43
C LEU A 92 17.67 -6.12 8.99
N THR A 93 19.00 -6.24 9.00
CA THR A 93 19.71 -7.48 8.63
C THR A 93 19.32 -8.64 9.56
N ASN A 94 19.19 -8.37 10.87
CA ASN A 94 18.78 -9.39 11.83
C ASN A 94 17.33 -9.85 11.64
N GLN A 95 16.40 -8.96 11.30
CA GLN A 95 15.01 -9.33 11.04
C GLN A 95 14.86 -10.13 9.74
N LEU A 96 15.53 -9.72 8.66
CA LEU A 96 15.56 -10.43 7.39
C LEU A 96 16.19 -11.81 7.51
N ASN A 97 17.30 -11.93 8.25
CA ASN A 97 17.94 -13.22 8.50
C ASN A 97 17.02 -14.16 9.29
N ARG A 98 16.37 -13.69 10.34
CA ARG A 98 15.41 -14.51 11.11
C ARG A 98 14.22 -14.96 10.28
N GLN A 99 13.71 -14.12 9.38
CA GLN A 99 12.63 -14.52 8.47
C GLN A 99 13.11 -15.59 7.48
N THR A 100 14.30 -15.40 6.91
CA THR A 100 14.91 -16.36 5.98
C THR A 100 15.20 -17.71 6.64
N GLU A 101 15.73 -17.72 7.86
CA GLU A 101 15.98 -18.94 8.64
C GLU A 101 14.69 -19.70 8.94
N ARG A 102 13.62 -19.01 9.32
CA ARG A 102 12.30 -19.63 9.55
C ARG A 102 11.76 -20.25 8.27
N HIS A 103 11.87 -19.54 7.15
CA HIS A 103 11.38 -20.04 5.87
C HIS A 103 12.19 -21.25 5.38
N MET A 104 13.51 -21.23 5.55
CA MET A 104 14.40 -22.37 5.27
C MET A 104 14.10 -23.57 6.18
N ALA A 105 13.77 -23.34 7.45
CA ALA A 105 13.38 -24.39 8.38
C ALA A 105 12.01 -25.01 8.02
N GLU A 106 11.07 -24.22 7.51
CA GLU A 106 9.80 -24.71 6.98
C GLU A 106 10.02 -25.59 5.73
N ILE A 107 10.86 -25.17 4.79
CA ILE A 107 11.21 -25.96 3.60
C ILE A 107 11.84 -27.30 3.99
N ARG A 108 12.76 -27.32 4.96
CA ARG A 108 13.40 -28.55 5.45
C ARG A 108 12.47 -29.50 6.20
N LYS A 109 11.31 -29.05 6.68
CA LYS A 109 10.31 -29.91 7.31
C LYS A 109 9.36 -30.56 6.30
N VAL A 110 9.32 -30.05 5.08
CA VAL A 110 8.44 -30.50 4.00
C VAL A 110 9.20 -31.38 2.97
N ALA A 111 10.54 -31.34 2.98
CA ALA A 111 11.41 -32.27 2.26
C ALA A 111 11.71 -33.53 3.09
#